data_AF-A0A550HRZ9-F1
#
_entry.id   AF-A0A550HRZ9-F1
#
_cell.length_a   1.000
_cell.length_b   1.000
_cell.length_c   1.000
_cell.angle_alpha   90.00
_cell.angle_beta   90.00
_cell.angle_gamma   90.00
#
_symmetry.space_group_name_H-M   'P 1'
#
loop_
_entity.id
_entity.type
_entity.pdbx_description
1 polymer ?
#
loop_
_entity_poly.entity_id
_entity_poly.type
_entity_poly.pdbx_seq_one_letter_code
_entity_poly.pdbx_strand_id
1 'polypeptide(L)'
;MTNTESIVKQRGAHIGTTRKGRGFSESELHEAGLSIHAAIRLGIRSDPLRRTKHQKNIEQLRLLLDSMDKDALKIRKLSNKRCRQTAKPHKGRTERGLTSSGKRTRGLLRTRGLKSTKNYKYKK
;
A
#
# COMPACT_ATOMS: atom_id res chain seq x y z
N MET A 1 10.33 -3.21 21.85
CA MET A 1 10.35 -2.90 20.41
C MET A 1 11.69 -3.37 19.88
N THR A 2 11.73 -4.18 18.82
CA THR A 2 13.00 -4.59 18.21
C THR A 2 13.65 -3.35 17.60
N ASN A 3 14.77 -2.89 18.16
CA ASN A 3 15.51 -1.74 17.59
C ASN A 3 16.19 -2.19 16.30
N THR A 4 15.43 -2.26 15.21
CA THR A 4 15.96 -2.55 13.87
C THR A 4 16.42 -1.24 13.25
N GLU A 5 17.70 -0.92 13.48
CA GLU A 5 18.35 0.24 12.90
C GLU A 5 18.98 -0.15 11.56
N SER A 6 18.94 0.78 10.60
CA SER A 6 19.63 0.62 9.31
C SER A 6 20.95 1.37 9.34
N ILE A 7 21.98 0.86 8.66
CA ILE A 7 23.25 1.56 8.49
C ILE A 7 23.17 2.39 7.21
N VAL A 8 23.47 3.68 7.29
CA VAL A 8 23.46 4.62 6.16
C VAL A 8 24.76 5.43 6.15
N LYS A 9 25.26 5.78 4.96
CA LYS A 9 26.41 6.68 4.83
C LYS A 9 26.11 8.05 5.46
N GLN A 10 27.04 8.59 6.23
CA GLN A 10 26.94 9.95 6.74
C GLN A 10 27.23 10.95 5.60
N ARG A 11 26.36 11.95 5.42
CA ARG A 11 26.61 13.03 4.45
C ARG A 11 27.64 13.99 5.04
N GLY A 12 28.58 14.45 4.21
CA GLY A 12 29.56 15.49 4.59
C GLY A 12 30.66 15.02 5.55
N ALA A 13 30.76 13.73 5.83
CA ALA A 13 31.82 13.17 6.66
C ALA A 13 32.84 12.40 5.80
N HIS A 14 33.99 12.09 6.39
CA HIS A 14 35.09 11.41 5.71
C HIS A 14 34.64 10.06 5.13
N ILE A 15 35.23 9.64 4.02
CA ILE A 15 34.92 8.36 3.36
C ILE A 15 34.94 7.22 4.39
N GLY A 16 33.84 6.46 4.43
CA GLY A 16 33.67 5.30 5.31
C GLY A 16 32.85 5.56 6.57
N THR A 17 32.56 6.81 6.94
CA THR A 17 31.70 7.09 8.10
C THR A 17 30.24 6.71 7.84
N THR A 18 29.70 5.89 8.75
CA THR A 18 28.31 5.44 8.73
C THR A 18 27.59 5.90 9.97
N ARG A 19 26.26 6.05 9.84
CA ARG A 19 25.37 6.43 10.93
C ARG A 19 24.14 5.55 10.95
N LYS A 20 23.42 5.62 12.06
CA LYS A 20 22.09 5.04 12.19
C LYS A 20 21.10 5.83 11.31
N GLY A 21 20.43 5.11 10.42
CA GLY A 21 19.36 5.61 9.56
C GLY A 21 17.98 5.53 10.22
N ARG A 22 16.99 6.18 9.61
CA ARG A 22 15.59 6.16 10.07
C ARG A 22 14.95 4.77 10.00
N GLY A 23 15.33 3.99 8.98
CA GLY A 23 14.79 2.67 8.66
C GLY A 23 15.33 2.11 7.34
N PHE A 24 14.93 0.89 7.00
CA PHE A 24 15.35 0.20 5.77
C PHE A 24 14.70 0.81 4.53
N SER A 25 15.46 0.92 3.44
CA SER A 25 14.95 1.39 2.15
C SER A 25 13.97 0.38 1.54
N GLU A 26 13.13 0.85 0.62
CA GLU A 26 12.21 -0.02 -0.12
C GLU A 26 12.97 -1.12 -0.88
N SER A 27 14.11 -0.79 -1.51
CA SER A 27 14.94 -1.76 -2.23
C SER A 27 15.53 -2.84 -1.31
N GLU A 28 16.01 -2.47 -0.12
CA GLU A 28 16.57 -3.43 0.84
C GLU A 28 15.49 -4.38 1.36
N LEU A 29 14.30 -3.86 1.67
CA LEU A 29 13.16 -4.68 2.11
C LEU A 29 12.70 -5.63 1.00
N HIS A 30 12.65 -5.16 -0.26
CA HIS A 30 12.28 -5.99 -1.39
C HIS A 30 13.29 -7.11 -1.66
N GLU A 31 14.60 -6.83 -1.62
CA GLU A 31 15.66 -7.85 -1.75
C GLU A 31 15.67 -8.86 -0.58
N ALA A 32 15.21 -8.47 0.60
CA ALA A 32 14.94 -9.37 1.73
C ALA A 32 13.60 -10.12 1.62
N GLY A 33 12.80 -9.85 0.58
CA GLY A 33 11.51 -10.51 0.34
C GLY A 33 10.35 -10.00 1.22
N LEU A 34 10.44 -8.75 1.69
CA LEU A 34 9.42 -8.05 2.47
C LEU A 34 8.79 -6.91 1.67
N SER A 35 7.48 -6.71 1.84
CA SER A 35 6.82 -5.47 1.44
C SER A 35 6.90 -4.44 2.56
N ILE A 36 6.81 -3.15 2.24
CA ILE A 36 6.79 -2.05 3.23
C ILE A 36 5.73 -2.31 4.31
N HIS A 37 4.52 -2.70 3.91
CA HIS A 37 3.43 -2.99 4.83
C HIS A 37 3.66 -4.26 5.68
N ALA A 38 4.37 -5.26 5.15
CA ALA A 38 4.75 -6.42 5.93
C ALA A 38 5.80 -6.03 6.98
N ALA A 39 6.81 -5.26 6.59
CA ALA A 39 7.85 -4.76 7.49
C ALA A 39 7.27 -3.96 8.66
N ILE A 40 6.37 -3.01 8.38
CA ILE A 40 5.71 -2.20 9.43
C ILE A 40 4.91 -3.10 10.40
N ARG A 41 4.20 -4.11 9.88
CA ARG A 41 3.45 -5.07 10.72
C ARG A 41 4.35 -5.93 11.60
N LEU A 42 5.54 -6.26 11.11
CA LEU A 42 6.58 -6.97 11.86
C LEU A 42 7.35 -6.07 12.83
N GLY A 43 7.02 -4.77 12.90
CA GLY A 43 7.72 -3.81 13.75
C GLY A 43 9.05 -3.32 13.19
N ILE A 44 9.39 -3.65 11.95
CA ILE A 44 10.61 -3.22 11.27
C ILE A 44 10.41 -1.80 10.73
N ARG A 45 11.32 -0.88 11.07
CA ARG A 45 11.26 0.51 10.58
C ARG A 45 11.58 0.57 9.08
N SER A 46 10.71 1.22 8.31
CA SER A 46 10.89 1.44 6.87
C SER A 46 11.11 2.92 6.54
N ASP A 47 11.92 3.19 5.52
CA ASP A 47 12.19 4.52 4.96
C ASP A 47 12.05 4.48 3.43
N PRO A 48 10.80 4.53 2.91
CA PRO A 48 10.52 4.34 1.47
C PRO A 48 11.10 5.44 0.58
N LEU A 49 11.45 6.61 1.14
CA LEU A 49 12.02 7.72 0.37
C LEU A 49 13.51 7.51 0.07
N ARG A 50 14.19 6.59 0.78
CA ARG A 50 15.63 6.32 0.58
C ARG A 50 15.85 5.41 -0.62
N ARG A 51 16.63 5.90 -1.59
CA ARG A 51 16.99 5.17 -2.83
C ARG A 51 18.28 4.34 -2.73
N THR A 52 19.10 4.56 -1.71
CA THR A 52 20.39 3.87 -1.57
C THR A 52 20.23 2.51 -0.93
N LYS A 53 20.93 1.51 -1.46
CA LYS A 53 20.99 0.14 -0.93
C LYS A 53 22.34 -0.16 -0.31
N HIS A 54 22.32 -0.92 0.79
CA HIS A 54 23.53 -1.41 1.47
C HIS A 54 23.43 -2.91 1.74
N GLN A 55 24.43 -3.66 1.29
CA GLN A 55 24.45 -5.13 1.41
C GLN A 55 24.35 -5.61 2.86
N LYS A 56 25.08 -4.96 3.77
CA LYS A 56 25.04 -5.24 5.22
C LYS A 56 23.62 -5.19 5.79
N ASN A 57 22.78 -4.26 5.33
CA ASN A 57 21.40 -4.12 5.79
C ASN A 57 20.53 -5.29 5.30
N ILE A 58 20.77 -5.80 4.08
CA ILE A 58 20.03 -6.93 3.51
C ILE A 58 20.36 -8.22 4.25
N GLU A 59 21.64 -8.45 4.55
CA GLU A 59 22.08 -9.60 5.36
C GLU A 59 21.50 -9.57 6.77
N GLN A 60 21.50 -8.39 7.42
CA GLN A 60 20.85 -8.20 8.71
C GLN A 60 19.34 -8.50 8.65
N LEU A 61 18.64 -8.06 7.60
CA LEU A 61 17.23 -8.38 7.40
C LEU A 61 16.99 -9.88 7.21
N ARG A 62 17.86 -10.59 6.48
CA ARG A 62 17.76 -12.05 6.30
C ARG A 62 17.96 -12.80 7.61
N LEU A 63 19.01 -12.47 8.35
CA LEU A 63 19.27 -13.06 9.67
C LEU A 63 18.12 -12.81 10.65
N LEU A 64 17.57 -11.59 10.63
CA LEU A 64 16.40 -11.26 11.43
C LEU A 64 15.19 -12.11 11.03
N LEU A 65 14.94 -12.30 9.73
CA LEU A 65 13.84 -13.13 9.26
C LEU A 65 14.01 -14.62 9.59
N ASP A 66 15.23 -15.13 9.55
CA ASP A 66 15.53 -16.53 9.87
C ASP A 66 15.37 -16.84 11.37
N SER A 67 15.63 -15.84 12.22
CA SER A 67 15.44 -15.93 13.68
C SER A 67 14.00 -15.72 14.14
N MET A 68 13.10 -15.23 13.27
CA MET A 68 11.68 -15.06 13.59
C MET A 68 10.91 -16.36 13.33
N ASP A 69 10.14 -16.81 14.32
CA ASP A 69 9.32 -18.02 14.22
C ASP A 69 8.30 -17.98 13.07
N LYS A 70 7.93 -19.18 12.58
CA LYS A 70 7.09 -19.43 11.39
C LYS A 70 5.76 -18.65 11.35
N ASP A 71 5.27 -18.16 12.49
CA ASP A 71 4.07 -17.35 12.58
C ASP A 71 4.21 -15.95 11.96
N ALA A 72 5.42 -15.36 11.96
CA ALA A 72 5.72 -14.12 11.22
C ALA A 72 5.65 -14.32 9.70
N LEU A 73 6.04 -15.51 9.20
CA LEU A 73 5.89 -15.90 7.79
C LEU A 73 4.42 -16.09 7.39
N LYS A 74 3.55 -16.41 8.35
CA LYS A 74 2.08 -16.46 8.15
C LYS A 74 1.50 -15.06 7.94
N ILE A 75 1.94 -14.07 8.74
CA ILE A 75 1.62 -12.63 8.55
C ILE A 75 2.09 -12.15 7.16
N ARG A 76 3.27 -12.60 6.71
CA ARG A 76 3.85 -12.33 5.37
C ARG A 76 2.90 -12.79 4.25
N LYS A 77 2.34 -14.00 4.31
CA LYS A 77 1.34 -14.49 3.33
C LYS A 77 0.03 -13.70 3.35
N LEU A 78 -0.46 -13.31 4.53
CA LEU A 78 -1.69 -12.53 4.70
C LEU A 78 -1.55 -11.09 4.19
N SER A 79 -0.37 -10.48 4.32
CA SER A 79 -0.09 -9.10 3.90
C SER A 79 -0.09 -8.87 2.39
N ASN A 80 0.32 -9.89 1.62
CA ASN A 80 0.44 -9.83 0.16
C ASN A 80 -0.90 -10.06 -0.55
N LYS A 81 -1.94 -10.52 0.16
CA LYS A 81 -3.31 -10.42 -0.36
C LYS A 81 -3.67 -8.93 -0.36
N ARG A 82 -3.38 -8.24 -1.47
CA ARG A 82 -3.99 -6.94 -1.76
C ARG A 82 -5.49 -7.16 -1.63
N CYS A 83 -6.09 -6.67 -0.55
CA CYS A 83 -7.50 -6.34 -0.59
C CYS A 83 -7.55 -5.14 -1.54
N ARG A 84 -7.56 -5.40 -2.85
CA ARG A 84 -8.07 -4.42 -3.79
C ARG A 84 -9.48 -4.19 -3.27
N GLN A 85 -9.68 -3.07 -2.58
CA GLN A 85 -11.00 -2.59 -2.28
C GLN A 85 -11.63 -2.35 -3.64
N THR A 86 -12.30 -3.37 -4.15
CA THR A 86 -13.06 -3.25 -5.37
C THR A 86 -14.23 -2.36 -4.97
N ALA A 87 -14.35 -1.22 -5.67
CA ALA A 87 -15.58 -0.45 -5.55
C ALA A 87 -16.75 -1.39 -5.81
N LYS A 88 -17.80 -1.32 -5.00
CA LYS A 88 -18.99 -2.16 -5.18
C LYS A 88 -19.41 -2.09 -6.65
N PRO A 89 -19.62 -3.24 -7.32
CA PRO A 89 -20.03 -3.22 -8.72
C PRO A 89 -21.38 -2.52 -8.84
N HIS A 90 -21.56 -1.74 -9.91
CA HIS A 90 -22.81 -1.03 -10.14
C HIS A 90 -23.94 -2.04 -10.41
N LYS A 91 -24.96 -2.09 -9.53
CA LYS A 91 -26.08 -3.05 -9.54
C LYS A 91 -27.11 -2.88 -10.68
N GLY A 92 -26.69 -2.42 -11.86
CA GLY A 92 -27.52 -2.44 -13.07
C GLY A 92 -27.53 -1.16 -13.89
N ARG A 93 -28.32 -1.19 -14.97
CA ARG A 93 -28.36 -0.13 -16.01
C ARG A 93 -28.86 1.21 -15.49
N THR A 94 -29.78 1.26 -14.52
CA THR A 94 -30.30 2.52 -13.95
C THR A 94 -29.22 3.29 -13.17
N GLU A 95 -28.25 2.57 -12.61
CA GLU A 95 -27.24 3.12 -11.72
C GLU A 95 -25.96 3.53 -12.48
N ARG A 96 -25.75 3.05 -13.72
CA ARG A 96 -24.61 3.48 -14.56
C ARG A 96 -24.73 4.95 -15.00
N GLY A 97 -23.68 5.75 -14.83
CA GLY A 97 -23.62 7.11 -15.37
C GLY A 97 -24.26 8.19 -14.50
N LEU A 98 -24.17 8.08 -13.16
CA LEU A 98 -24.59 9.14 -12.23
C LEU A 98 -23.65 10.36 -12.21
N THR A 99 -22.52 10.30 -12.91
CA THR A 99 -21.67 11.47 -13.17
C THR A 99 -22.47 12.53 -13.94
N SER A 100 -22.07 13.80 -13.84
CA SER A 100 -22.72 14.91 -14.55
C SER A 100 -22.83 14.67 -16.06
N SER A 101 -21.77 14.12 -16.68
CA SER A 101 -21.74 13.71 -18.08
C SER A 101 -22.71 12.55 -18.38
N GLY A 102 -22.75 11.51 -17.55
CA GLY A 102 -23.68 10.39 -17.74
C GLY A 102 -25.16 10.77 -17.55
N LYS A 103 -25.45 11.74 -16.68
CA LYS A 103 -26.81 12.31 -16.53
C LYS A 103 -27.23 13.11 -17.76
N ARG A 104 -26.29 13.84 -18.39
CA ARG A 104 -26.51 14.58 -19.65
C ARG A 104 -26.86 13.66 -20.81
N THR A 105 -26.07 12.62 -21.05
CA THR A 105 -26.29 11.68 -22.16
C THR A 105 -27.60 10.92 -22.04
N ARG A 106 -28.11 10.71 -20.82
CA ARG A 106 -29.36 10.01 -20.54
C ARG A 106 -30.59 10.91 -20.43
N GLY A 107 -30.44 12.22 -20.54
CA GLY A 107 -31.55 13.17 -20.39
C GLY A 107 -32.09 13.31 -18.96
N LEU A 108 -31.39 12.78 -17.95
CA LEU A 108 -31.79 12.77 -16.53
C LEU A 108 -31.43 14.06 -15.78
N LEU A 109 -31.16 15.15 -16.50
CA LEU A 109 -30.83 16.44 -15.89
C LEU A 109 -32.05 17.08 -15.26
N ARG A 110 -31.82 17.73 -14.10
CA ARG A 110 -32.83 18.47 -13.35
C ARG A 110 -33.52 19.56 -14.19
N THR A 111 -32.78 20.13 -15.15
CA THR A 111 -33.24 21.17 -16.08
C THR A 111 -34.27 20.65 -17.09
N ARG A 112 -34.33 19.34 -17.35
CA ARG A 112 -35.33 18.73 -18.25
C ARG A 112 -36.56 18.17 -17.52
N GLY A 113 -36.73 18.45 -16.23
CA GLY A 113 -37.88 17.99 -15.43
C GLY A 113 -37.90 16.49 -15.11
N LEU A 114 -36.99 15.70 -15.68
CA LEU A 114 -36.88 14.24 -15.49
C LEU A 114 -36.10 13.91 -14.21
N LYS A 115 -36.65 14.29 -13.05
CA LYS A 115 -36.15 13.84 -11.74
C LYS A 115 -36.40 12.34 -11.61
N SER A 116 -35.36 11.54 -11.87
CA SER A 116 -35.25 10.13 -11.48
C SER A 116 -36.56 9.36 -11.58
N THR A 117 -36.85 8.75 -12.73
CA THR A 117 -38.03 7.92 -12.97
C THR A 117 -38.02 6.66 -12.09
N LYS A 118 -38.16 6.83 -10.77
CA LYS A 118 -38.46 5.80 -9.78
C LYS A 118 -39.92 5.38 -9.89
N ASN A 119 -40.78 6.27 -10.39
CA ASN A 119 -42.21 6.04 -10.61
C ASN A 119 -42.51 4.91 -11.61
N TYR A 120 -41.59 4.61 -12.54
CA TYR A 120 -41.76 3.53 -13.52
C TYR A 120 -41.11 2.20 -13.09
N LYS A 121 -40.23 2.22 -12.08
CA LYS A 121 -39.48 1.04 -11.61
C LYS A 121 -40.15 0.36 -10.41
N TYR A 122 -40.82 1.13 -9.56
CA TYR A 122 -41.64 0.64 -8.48
C TYR A 122 -43.10 0.91 -8.85
N LYS A 123 -43.76 -0.06 -9.50
CA LYS A 123 -45.23 -0.05 -9.54
C LYS A 123 -45.71 -0.18 -8.08
N LYS A 124 -46.70 0.63 -7.69
CA LYS A 124 -47.50 0.35 -6.48
C LYS A 124 -48.26 -0.95 -6.68
#